data_AF-J8LPB7-F1
#
_entry.id   AF-J8LPB7-F1
#
_cell.length_a   1.000
_cell.length_b   1.000
_cell.length_c   1.000
_cell.angle_alpha   90.00
_cell.angle_beta   90.00
_cell.angle_gamma   90.00
#
_symmetry.space_group_name_H-M   'P 1'
#
loop_
_entity.id
_entity.type
_entity.pdbx_description
1 polymer ?
#
loop_
_entity_poly.entity_id
_entity_poly.type
_entity_poly.pdbx_seq_one_letter_code
_entity_poly.pdbx_strand_id
1 'polypeptide(L)'
;MSKVPTKTEDDIIRLSRAMDALAKLIISKQKDGFQLQVEYKHKLEELEKVINLLLGLNNGSGSSVTDTNALDSILRNGIEIVEKDNQEYALIPIKRKDADGSTNTAGEITSKRSSKKKKNRIKCSFCHNPGHTRAHCIVKLTLPPKE
;
A
#
# COMPACT_ATOMS: atom_id res chain seq x y z
N MET A 1 18.47 84.91 -4.26
CA MET A 1 19.18 83.64 -4.48
C MET A 1 18.18 82.52 -4.35
N SER A 2 17.64 82.04 -5.46
CA SER A 2 16.54 81.05 -5.45
C SER A 2 17.13 79.66 -5.69
N LYS A 3 17.27 78.86 -4.62
CA LYS A 3 17.60 77.44 -4.72
C LYS A 3 16.36 76.69 -5.19
N VAL A 4 16.41 76.19 -6.43
CA VAL A 4 15.47 75.19 -6.95
C VAL A 4 16.31 73.96 -7.30
N PRO A 5 16.33 72.94 -6.44
CA PRO A 5 16.21 71.57 -6.95
C PRO A 5 15.62 70.60 -5.89
N THR A 6 14.32 70.67 -5.57
CA THR A 6 13.72 69.71 -4.61
C THR A 6 12.91 68.61 -5.29
N LYS A 7 12.35 68.87 -6.48
CA LYS A 7 11.51 67.87 -7.19
C LYS A 7 12.29 66.65 -7.68
N THR A 8 13.53 66.85 -8.15
CA THR A 8 14.33 65.78 -8.75
C THR A 8 14.88 64.79 -7.72
N GLU A 9 15.22 65.23 -6.52
CA GLU A 9 15.71 64.33 -5.45
C GLU A 9 14.59 63.45 -4.90
N ASP A 10 13.40 64.02 -4.68
CA ASP A 10 12.22 63.26 -4.26
C ASP A 10 11.78 62.22 -5.30
N ASP A 11 11.91 62.55 -6.59
CA ASP A 11 11.63 61.62 -7.68
C ASP A 11 12.65 60.47 -7.73
N ILE A 12 13.93 60.73 -7.47
CA ILE A 12 14.98 59.70 -7.37
C ILE A 12 14.72 58.78 -6.18
N ILE A 13 14.34 59.32 -5.02
CA ILE A 13 13.99 58.53 -3.84
C ILE A 13 12.74 57.67 -4.09
N ARG A 14 11.73 58.22 -4.76
CA ARG A 14 10.54 57.46 -5.18
C ARG A 14 10.89 56.34 -6.15
N LEU A 15 11.75 56.60 -7.12
CA LEU A 15 12.20 55.62 -8.09
C LEU A 15 12.97 54.48 -7.42
N SER A 16 13.90 54.80 -6.51
CA SER A 16 14.64 53.80 -5.73
C SER A 16 13.70 52.92 -4.89
N ARG A 17 12.71 53.51 -4.22
CA ARG A 17 11.69 52.75 -3.47
C ARG A 17 10.83 51.85 -4.36
N ALA A 18 10.48 52.33 -5.55
CA ALA A 18 9.74 51.51 -6.52
C ALA A 18 10.58 50.33 -7.03
N MET A 19 11.87 50.55 -7.28
CA MET A 19 12.81 49.47 -7.65
C MET A 19 13.00 48.45 -6.54
N ASP A 20 13.15 48.88 -5.29
CA ASP A 20 13.25 47.97 -4.14
C ASP A 20 11.97 47.15 -3.94
N ALA A 21 10.80 47.76 -4.16
CA ALA A 21 9.52 47.07 -4.10
C ALA A 21 9.41 45.98 -5.20
N LEU A 22 9.84 46.29 -6.43
CA LEU A 22 9.91 45.32 -7.52
C LEU A 22 10.91 44.20 -7.23
N ALA A 23 12.09 44.53 -6.71
CA ALA A 23 13.10 43.53 -6.33
C ALA A 23 12.55 42.56 -5.27
N LYS A 24 11.86 43.06 -4.24
CA LYS A 24 11.17 42.23 -3.24
C LYS A 24 10.09 41.34 -3.86
N LEU A 25 9.30 41.88 -4.79
CA LEU A 25 8.27 41.12 -5.50
C LEU A 25 8.88 39.99 -6.34
N ILE A 26 9.97 40.25 -7.08
CA ILE A 26 10.66 39.23 -7.88
C ILE A 26 11.19 38.10 -6.99
N ILE A 27 11.85 38.44 -5.87
CA ILE A 27 12.36 37.46 -4.91
C ILE A 27 11.22 36.63 -4.31
N SER A 28 10.10 37.26 -3.94
CA SER A 28 8.94 36.54 -3.40
C SER A 28 8.36 35.56 -4.42
N LYS A 29 8.18 35.97 -5.67
CA LYS A 29 7.65 35.10 -6.74
C LYS A 29 8.58 33.95 -7.08
N GLN A 30 9.89 34.15 -7.02
CA GLN A 30 10.87 33.07 -7.20
C GLN A 30 10.81 32.06 -6.05
N LYS A 31 10.68 32.51 -4.80
CA LYS A 31 10.51 31.63 -3.64
C LYS A 31 9.22 30.84 -3.71
N ASP A 32 8.10 31.47 -4.05
CA ASP A 32 6.81 30.80 -4.20
C ASP A 32 6.86 29.72 -5.29
N GLY A 33 7.51 30.01 -6.43
CA GLY A 33 7.71 29.04 -7.51
C GLY A 33 8.57 27.84 -7.09
N PHE A 34 9.62 28.07 -6.32
CA PHE A 34 10.47 27.00 -5.79
C PHE A 34 9.74 26.17 -4.73
N GLN A 35 9.04 26.83 -3.80
CA GLN A 35 8.24 26.18 -2.76
C GLN A 35 7.20 25.23 -3.37
N LEU A 36 6.47 25.72 -4.38
CA LEU A 36 5.47 24.94 -5.09
C LEU A 36 6.08 23.73 -5.81
N GLN A 37 7.26 23.87 -6.41
CA GLN A 37 7.96 22.76 -7.04
C GLN A 37 8.44 21.72 -6.02
N VAL A 38 8.91 22.15 -4.85
CA VAL A 38 9.34 21.24 -3.77
C VAL A 38 8.14 20.47 -3.24
N GLU A 39 7.02 21.12 -2.97
CA GLU A 39 5.79 20.47 -2.53
C GLU A 39 5.25 19.49 -3.56
N TYR A 40 5.26 19.86 -4.85
CA TYR A 40 4.85 18.97 -5.93
C TYR A 40 5.74 17.73 -6.01
N LYS A 41 7.07 17.90 -5.93
CA LYS A 41 8.02 16.78 -5.91
C LYS A 41 7.79 15.87 -4.70
N HIS A 42 7.59 16.44 -3.52
CA HIS A 42 7.30 15.69 -2.31
C HIS A 42 6.03 14.83 -2.45
N LYS A 43 4.93 15.40 -2.96
CA LYS A 43 3.70 14.65 -3.24
C LYS A 43 3.95 13.51 -4.23
N LEU A 44 4.77 13.74 -5.25
CA LEU A 44 5.10 12.74 -6.25
C LEU A 44 5.93 11.58 -5.64
N GLU A 45 6.87 11.88 -4.76
CA GLU A 45 7.62 10.88 -4.00
C GLU A 45 6.74 10.07 -3.03
N GLU A 46 5.76 10.70 -2.38
CA GLU A 46 4.78 10.00 -1.53
C GLU A 46 3.92 9.03 -2.34
N LEU A 47 3.41 9.48 -3.49
CA LEU A 47 2.67 8.63 -4.41
C LEU A 47 3.52 7.46 -4.90
N GLU A 48 4.77 7.70 -5.26
CA GLU A 48 5.71 6.68 -5.67
C GLU A 48 5.93 5.64 -4.55
N LYS A 49 6.11 6.07 -3.29
CA LYS A 49 6.24 5.16 -2.14
C LYS A 49 5.01 4.27 -1.98
N VAL A 50 3.81 4.84 -2.08
CA VAL A 50 2.55 4.08 -1.99
C VAL A 50 2.43 3.08 -3.14
N ILE A 51 2.71 3.51 -4.37
CA ILE A 51 2.71 2.62 -5.53
C ILE A 51 3.72 1.48 -5.34
N ASN A 52 4.94 1.78 -4.90
CA ASN A 52 5.97 0.77 -4.65
C ASN A 52 5.60 -0.20 -3.52
N LEU A 53 4.87 0.26 -2.49
CA LEU A 53 4.30 -0.61 -1.45
C LEU A 53 3.24 -1.55 -2.04
N LEU A 54 2.30 -1.05 -2.85
CA LEU A 54 1.30 -1.88 -3.51
C LEU A 54 1.95 -2.88 -4.49
N LEU A 55 2.91 -2.43 -5.30
CA LEU A 55 3.67 -3.29 -6.22
C LEU A 55 4.52 -4.31 -5.47
N GLY A 56 5.10 -3.94 -4.34
CA GLY A 56 5.85 -4.83 -3.46
C GLY A 56 4.96 -5.92 -2.83
N LEU A 57 3.72 -5.58 -2.48
CA LEU A 57 2.72 -6.57 -2.04
C LEU A 57 2.30 -7.50 -3.18
N ASN A 58 2.24 -6.99 -4.42
CA ASN A 58 1.86 -7.77 -5.59
C ASN A 58 3.00 -8.70 -6.08
N ASN A 59 4.25 -8.23 -6.02
CA ASN A 59 5.43 -8.92 -6.57
C ASN A 59 6.24 -9.69 -5.51
N GLY A 60 6.00 -9.44 -4.22
CA GLY A 60 6.71 -10.05 -3.12
C GLY A 60 6.50 -11.57 -3.00
N SER A 61 7.44 -12.23 -2.33
CA SER A 61 7.35 -13.66 -1.94
C SER A 61 6.35 -13.91 -0.79
N GLY A 62 5.39 -12.99 -0.60
CA GLY A 62 4.33 -13.12 0.39
C GLY A 62 3.22 -14.04 -0.09
N SER A 63 2.55 -14.71 0.84
CA SER A 63 1.38 -15.56 0.55
C SER A 63 0.14 -14.78 0.09
N SER A 64 0.20 -13.45 -0.03
CA SER A 64 -0.94 -12.60 -0.40
C SER A 64 -0.54 -11.59 -1.47
N VAL A 65 -1.43 -11.39 -2.44
CA VAL A 65 -1.30 -10.55 -3.63
C VAL A 65 -2.53 -9.63 -3.65
N THR A 66 -2.39 -8.39 -4.12
CA THR A 66 -3.55 -7.48 -4.25
C THR A 66 -4.58 -8.04 -5.23
N ASP A 67 -5.86 -8.01 -4.86
CA ASP A 67 -6.94 -8.40 -5.76
C ASP A 67 -7.27 -7.26 -6.73
N THR A 68 -6.63 -7.26 -7.89
CA THR A 68 -6.80 -6.22 -8.91
C THR A 68 -8.24 -6.02 -9.37
N ASN A 69 -9.01 -7.11 -9.51
CA ASN A 69 -10.39 -7.03 -10.01
C ASN A 69 -11.34 -6.44 -8.96
N ALA A 70 -11.14 -6.83 -7.69
CA ALA A 70 -11.89 -6.24 -6.59
C ALA A 70 -11.49 -4.78 -6.35
N LEU A 71 -10.19 -4.48 -6.45
CA LEU A 71 -9.66 -3.12 -6.32
C LEU A 71 -10.20 -2.20 -7.42
N ASP A 72 -10.23 -2.63 -8.68
CA ASP A 72 -10.80 -1.87 -9.80
C ASP A 72 -12.29 -1.56 -9.60
N SER A 73 -13.02 -2.47 -8.96
CA SER A 73 -14.43 -2.28 -8.64
C SER A 73 -14.61 -1.24 -7.52
N ILE A 74 -13.75 -1.27 -6.50
CA ILE A 74 -13.76 -0.30 -5.39
C ILE A 74 -13.36 1.09 -5.89
N LEU A 75 -12.32 1.20 -6.72
CA LEU A 75 -11.88 2.48 -7.28
C LEU A 75 -12.97 3.17 -8.12
N ARG A 76 -13.87 2.41 -8.74
CA ARG A 76 -15.02 2.95 -9.49
C ARG A 76 -16.19 3.35 -8.61
N ASN A 77 -16.41 2.65 -7.50
CA ASN A 77 -17.60 2.81 -6.64
C ASN A 77 -17.33 3.66 -5.39
N GLY A 78 -16.08 4.06 -5.15
CA GLY A 78 -15.64 4.79 -3.97
C GLY A 78 -14.89 3.89 -3.00
N ILE A 79 -13.84 4.46 -2.38
CA ILE A 79 -12.98 3.77 -1.42
C ILE A 79 -13.66 3.77 -0.06
N GLU A 80 -13.81 2.60 0.54
CA GLU A 80 -14.33 2.47 1.91
C GLU A 80 -13.26 2.89 2.92
N ILE A 81 -13.60 3.88 3.75
CA ILE A 81 -12.74 4.42 4.80
C ILE A 81 -13.24 3.92 6.15
N VAL A 82 -12.36 3.29 6.93
CA VAL A 82 -12.63 2.78 8.26
C VAL A 82 -11.84 3.58 9.28
N GLU A 83 -12.51 4.07 10.32
CA GLU A 83 -11.86 4.73 11.44
C GLU A 83 -11.47 3.71 12.51
N LYS A 84 -10.19 3.65 12.85
CA LYS A 84 -9.66 2.80 13.92
C LYS A 84 -8.58 3.56 14.67
N ASP A 85 -8.61 3.52 16.00
CA ASP A 85 -7.59 4.16 16.84
C ASP A 85 -7.39 5.66 16.51
N ASN A 86 -8.49 6.39 16.26
CA ASN A 86 -8.48 7.81 15.85
C ASN A 86 -7.76 8.10 14.50
N GLN A 87 -7.60 7.07 13.66
CA GLN A 87 -6.97 7.18 12.36
C GLN A 87 -7.85 6.57 11.27
N GLU A 88 -7.95 7.26 10.13
CA GLU A 88 -8.70 6.81 8.95
C GLU A 88 -7.85 5.88 8.08
N TYR A 89 -8.38 4.72 7.73
CA TYR A 89 -7.73 3.72 6.89
C TYR A 89 -8.58 3.37 5.67
N ALA A 90 -7.94 3.16 4.52
CA ALA A 90 -8.57 2.62 3.32
C ALA A 90 -8.32 1.11 3.21
N LEU A 91 -9.37 0.33 2.99
CA LEU A 91 -9.25 -1.12 2.83
C LEU A 91 -8.82 -1.49 1.40
N ILE A 92 -7.71 -2.21 1.27
CA ILE A 92 -7.21 -2.74 -0.01
C ILE A 92 -7.46 -4.26 -0.01
N PRO A 93 -8.27 -4.79 -0.95
CA PRO A 93 -8.53 -6.22 -1.03
C PRO A 93 -7.28 -6.99 -1.45
N ILE A 94 -7.01 -8.09 -0.75
CA ILE A 94 -5.90 -9.01 -1.04
C ILE A 94 -6.43 -10.43 -1.23
N LYS A 95 -5.89 -11.13 -2.22
CA LYS A 95 -6.06 -12.57 -2.46
C LYS A 95 -4.85 -13.33 -1.93
N ARG A 96 -5.04 -14.59 -1.55
CA ARG A 96 -3.89 -15.46 -1.29
C ARG A 96 -3.24 -15.85 -2.61
N LYS A 97 -1.91 -15.78 -2.66
CA LYS A 97 -1.12 -16.34 -3.74
C LYS A 97 -1.29 -17.85 -3.66
N ASP A 98 -1.95 -18.44 -4.65
CA ASP A 98 -1.98 -19.89 -4.78
C ASP A 98 -0.53 -20.35 -4.94
N ALA A 99 -0.06 -21.12 -3.96
CA ALA A 99 1.26 -21.73 -4.03
C ALA A 99 1.21 -22.75 -5.19
N ASP A 100 1.70 -22.36 -6.35
CA ASP A 100 1.84 -23.28 -7.46
C ASP A 100 2.98 -24.26 -7.16
N GLY A 101 2.56 -25.34 -6.53
CA GLY A 101 3.20 -26.64 -6.55
C GLY A 101 2.12 -27.69 -6.79
N SER A 102 1.33 -27.54 -7.87
CA SER A 102 0.56 -28.65 -8.42
C SER A 102 0.13 -28.38 -9.85
N THR A 103 1.09 -28.54 -10.77
CA THR A 103 0.93 -29.13 -12.10
C THR A 103 -0.41 -28.85 -12.81
N ASN A 104 -0.34 -27.96 -13.81
CA ASN A 104 -0.92 -28.12 -15.14
C ASN A 104 -2.17 -29.00 -15.25
N THR A 105 -3.33 -28.38 -15.43
CA THR A 105 -4.00 -28.30 -16.74
C THR A 105 -5.40 -27.69 -16.59
N ALA A 106 -5.61 -26.56 -17.26
CA ALA A 106 -6.92 -26.25 -17.81
C ALA A 106 -7.27 -27.38 -18.78
N GLY A 107 -8.24 -28.21 -18.41
CA GLY A 107 -8.58 -29.41 -19.14
C GLY A 107 -9.79 -30.09 -18.52
N GLU A 108 -10.96 -29.68 -19.01
CA GLU A 108 -12.10 -30.56 -19.23
C GLU A 108 -12.82 -31.14 -17.99
N ILE A 109 -14.10 -30.81 -17.94
CA ILE A 109 -15.12 -31.34 -17.04
C ILE A 109 -15.18 -32.86 -17.23
N THR A 110 -14.45 -33.64 -16.44
CA THR A 110 -14.71 -35.07 -16.30
C THR A 110 -14.70 -35.46 -14.82
N SER A 111 -15.91 -35.77 -14.36
CA SER A 111 -16.26 -36.28 -13.04
C SER A 111 -15.44 -37.52 -12.68
N LYS A 112 -14.28 -37.34 -12.01
CA LYS A 112 -13.56 -38.45 -11.39
C LYS A 112 -14.20 -38.79 -10.05
N ARG A 113 -15.03 -39.84 -10.09
CA ARG A 113 -15.58 -40.59 -8.96
C ARG A 113 -14.57 -40.66 -7.81
N SER A 114 -14.89 -40.02 -6.68
CA SER A 114 -14.18 -40.23 -5.42
C SER A 114 -14.34 -41.70 -5.02
N SER A 115 -13.28 -42.50 -5.17
CA SER A 115 -13.26 -43.81 -4.54
C SER A 115 -13.39 -43.57 -3.04
N LYS A 116 -14.51 -44.04 -2.46
CA LYS A 116 -14.74 -44.01 -1.01
C LYS A 116 -13.61 -44.80 -0.36
N LYS A 117 -12.53 -44.13 0.04
CA LYS A 117 -11.49 -44.71 0.90
C LYS A 117 -12.22 -45.30 2.10
N LYS A 118 -12.18 -46.64 2.23
CA LYS A 118 -12.82 -47.35 3.35
C LYS A 118 -12.34 -46.69 4.64
N LYS A 119 -13.28 -46.09 5.39
CA LYS A 119 -12.98 -45.46 6.68
C LYS A 119 -12.42 -46.56 7.58
N ASN A 120 -11.14 -46.49 7.87
CA ASN A 120 -10.48 -47.46 8.73
C ASN A 120 -11.02 -47.27 10.16
N ARG A 121 -11.77 -48.26 10.68
CA ARG A 121 -12.34 -48.26 12.04
C ARG A 121 -11.33 -48.68 13.11
N ILE A 122 -10.06 -48.89 12.75
CA ILE A 122 -9.00 -49.16 13.72
C ILE A 122 -8.86 -47.97 14.67
N LYS A 123 -8.89 -48.27 15.98
CA LYS A 123 -8.64 -47.31 17.04
C LYS A 123 -7.16 -46.95 17.08
N CYS A 124 -6.84 -45.67 17.20
CA CYS A 124 -5.46 -45.22 17.38
C CYS A 124 -4.87 -45.79 18.68
N SER A 125 -3.67 -46.38 18.65
CA SER A 125 -3.03 -46.93 19.85
C SER A 125 -2.57 -45.87 20.87
N PHE A 126 -2.65 -44.58 20.53
CA PHE A 126 -2.32 -43.48 21.44
C PHE A 126 -3.59 -42.90 22.10
N CYS A 127 -4.52 -42.36 21.31
CA CYS A 127 -5.72 -41.69 21.83
C CYS A 127 -7.01 -42.53 21.74
N HIS A 128 -6.94 -43.77 21.22
CA HIS A 128 -8.05 -44.72 21.13
C HIS A 128 -9.25 -44.29 20.26
N ASN A 129 -9.18 -43.14 19.62
CA ASN A 129 -10.19 -42.67 18.68
C ASN A 129 -9.99 -43.29 17.27
N PRO A 130 -11.08 -43.65 16.56
CA PRO A 130 -11.01 -44.20 15.20
C PRO A 130 -10.71 -43.10 14.17
N GLY A 131 -10.28 -43.49 12.98
CA GLY A 131 -10.09 -42.58 11.83
C GLY A 131 -8.68 -42.04 11.62
N HIS A 132 -7.71 -42.43 12.46
CA HIS A 132 -6.29 -42.11 12.27
C HIS A 132 -5.39 -43.18 12.93
N THR A 133 -4.12 -43.22 12.54
CA THR A 133 -3.09 -44.10 13.13
C THR A 133 -2.25 -43.34 14.17
N ARG A 134 -1.49 -44.06 15.01
CA ARG A 134 -0.58 -43.45 16.02
C ARG A 134 0.43 -42.45 15.43
N ALA A 135 0.83 -42.66 14.17
CA ALA A 135 1.74 -41.76 13.46
C ALA A 135 1.10 -40.39 13.16
N HIS A 136 -0.21 -40.35 12.89
CA HIS A 136 -0.96 -39.13 12.56
C HIS A 136 -1.90 -38.70 13.70
N CYS A 137 -1.56 -39.04 14.94
CA CYS A 137 -2.36 -38.66 16.09
C CYS A 137 -2.03 -37.22 16.52
N ILE A 138 -2.99 -36.32 16.38
CA ILE A 138 -2.84 -34.89 16.75
C ILE A 138 -2.44 -34.77 18.23
N VAL A 139 -3.07 -35.54 19.13
CA VAL A 139 -2.78 -35.53 20.57
C VAL A 139 -1.32 -35.92 20.86
N LYS A 140 -0.75 -36.84 20.07
CA LYS A 140 0.66 -37.22 20.21
C LYS A 140 1.59 -36.12 19.71
N LEU A 141 1.25 -35.47 18.61
CA LEU A 141 2.05 -34.41 17.99
C LEU A 141 2.04 -33.10 18.79
N THR A 142 1.01 -32.87 19.60
CA THR A 142 0.89 -31.69 20.47
C THR A 142 1.63 -31.85 21.81
N LEU A 143 2.11 -33.05 22.14
CA LEU A 143 2.89 -33.26 23.36
C LEU A 143 4.39 -33.16 23.02
N PRO A 144 5.17 -32.36 23.77
CA PRO A 144 6.62 -32.33 23.59
C PRO A 144 7.20 -33.73 23.91
N PRO A 145 8.23 -34.17 23.18
CA PRO A 145 8.88 -35.45 23.47
C PRO A 145 9.39 -35.42 24.91
N LYS A 146 8.94 -36.37 25.73
CA LYS A 146 9.57 -36.63 27.03
C LYS A 146 10.85 -37.40 26.74
N GLU A 147 11.97 -36.82 27.14
CA GLU A 147 13.29 -37.49 27.18
C GLU A 147 13.25 -38.72 28.09
#